data_AF-A0AB34FFC2-F1
#
_entry.id   AF-A0AB34FFC2-F1
#
_cell.length_a   1.000
_cell.length_b   1.000
_cell.length_c   1.000
_cell.angle_alpha   90.00
_cell.angle_beta   90.00
_cell.angle_gamma   90.00
#
_symmetry.space_group_name_H-M   'P 1'
#
loop_
_entity.id
_entity.type
_entity.pdbx_description
1 polymer ?
#
loop_
_entity_poly.entity_id
_entity_poly.type
_entity_poly.pdbx_seq_one_letter_code
_entity_poly.pdbx_strand_id
1 'polypeptide(L)'
;MAEALGTVVGVIAFGLNLATTLQTYTELTREANDALHDVVFEVNATASALRQLQGIVDTDKDISDKSARVLSDSGVREIEALAAKCQTVYKTIVKLVQKATDADSGSSDAAATLQHALDPACLKPLNVFQRARWPWLTPRIERCQQQLRWLKISLLVTLQIANLAVQQMGARDHLSQIFGEDKKVSQDSPSRTLEAFVAEHGKVRKVPFGHDRLVFGLNQVHKYRTTSTWADYLNLTSEKQDLIDKITELANRTSYRAMSLLTFYWVERQDGSDAVLAFFSLNESQEPVTFIDAKERKHFIPFGVCQTHKGFHGFVLAMYKDTGDLAESASKGEFERYVPYGPFEPIHPMLWSASVQPGTILRLAGHGPADPYASAQSYNRSNVKATHIQPPSSPGHGRHPLNAPLPSRALSTMQGDSLNGVDDSVGRITSYDADAFIKEIEAEFMRHAPSGEAIPEQRLDSTQESLSDWGHDLFFHDDARSESAGVDQDGSVSDDGQIVDFDAEAEKMVASVTDLLSRLTNAPRATT
;
A
#
# COMPACT_ATOMS: atom_id res chain seq x y z
N MET A 1 12.78 40.01 -5.87
CA MET A 1 13.02 38.58 -6.21
C MET A 1 14.19 37.95 -5.44
N ALA A 2 15.19 38.71 -4.97
CA ALA A 2 16.32 38.15 -4.19
C ALA A 2 15.93 37.53 -2.82
N GLU A 3 14.86 38.03 -2.17
CA GLU A 3 14.37 37.47 -0.89
C GLU A 3 13.67 36.10 -1.02
N ALA A 4 13.32 35.65 -2.22
CA ALA A 4 12.64 34.37 -2.41
C ALA A 4 13.57 33.16 -2.32
N LEU A 5 14.90 33.36 -2.40
CA LEU A 5 15.89 32.29 -2.50
C LEU A 5 16.05 31.44 -1.23
N GLY A 6 15.34 31.72 -0.14
CA GLY A 6 15.30 30.84 1.04
C GLY A 6 14.00 30.02 1.16
N THR A 7 13.02 30.28 0.30
CA THR A 7 11.70 29.61 0.38
C THR A 7 11.66 28.39 -0.53
N VAL A 8 10.90 27.36 -0.15
CA VAL A 8 10.69 26.15 -0.98
C VAL A 8 10.23 26.53 -2.39
N VAL A 9 9.30 27.49 -2.51
CA VAL A 9 8.83 28.04 -3.80
C VAL A 9 9.99 28.64 -4.62
N GLY A 10 10.88 29.37 -3.99
CA GLY A 10 12.08 29.91 -4.64
C GLY A 10 13.06 28.84 -5.10
N VAL A 11 13.23 27.76 -4.32
CA VAL A 11 14.06 26.61 -4.69
C VAL A 11 13.48 25.88 -5.91
N ILE A 12 12.15 25.67 -5.93
CA ILE A 12 11.45 25.06 -7.07
C ILE A 12 11.66 25.89 -8.34
N ALA A 13 11.43 27.20 -8.27
CA ALA A 13 11.61 28.10 -9.40
C ALA A 13 13.07 28.12 -9.90
N PHE A 14 14.02 28.12 -8.97
CA PHE A 14 15.45 28.05 -9.28
C PHE A 14 15.83 26.75 -9.98
N GLY A 15 15.38 25.59 -9.46
CA GLY A 15 15.64 24.27 -10.06
C GLY A 15 15.08 24.14 -11.47
N LEU A 16 13.85 24.60 -11.72
CA LEU A 16 13.23 24.54 -13.05
C LEU A 16 13.90 25.46 -14.06
N ASN A 17 14.31 26.65 -13.63
CA ASN A 17 15.07 27.55 -14.48
C ASN A 17 16.44 26.94 -14.82
N LEU A 18 17.13 26.39 -13.81
CA LEU A 18 18.38 25.67 -13.99
C LEU A 18 18.25 24.52 -14.99
N ALA A 19 17.26 23.64 -14.82
CA ALA A 19 17.02 22.52 -15.75
C ALA A 19 16.79 23.03 -17.18
N THR A 20 15.99 24.08 -17.36
CA THR A 20 15.72 24.66 -18.68
C THR A 20 16.98 25.25 -19.33
N THR A 21 17.79 25.97 -18.56
CA THR A 21 19.05 26.55 -19.02
C THR A 21 20.06 25.46 -19.39
N LEU A 22 20.20 24.42 -18.55
CA LEU A 22 21.09 23.29 -18.84
C LEU A 22 20.62 22.49 -20.06
N GLN A 23 19.31 22.30 -20.22
CA GLN A 23 18.74 21.64 -21.41
C GLN A 23 19.10 22.40 -22.68
N THR A 24 18.84 23.71 -22.69
CA THR A 24 19.18 24.60 -23.81
C THR A 24 20.68 24.53 -24.11
N TYR A 25 21.51 24.50 -23.07
CA TYR A 25 22.96 24.36 -23.21
C TYR A 25 23.34 23.04 -23.87
N THR A 26 22.79 21.91 -23.41
CA THR A 26 23.07 20.58 -23.97
C THR A 26 22.63 20.44 -25.42
N GLU A 27 21.55 21.11 -25.83
CA GLU A 27 21.09 21.10 -27.22
C GLU A 27 21.99 21.94 -28.14
N LEU A 28 22.48 23.08 -27.65
CA LEU A 28 23.35 23.98 -28.42
C LEU A 28 24.78 23.47 -28.52
N THR A 29 25.23 22.70 -27.53
CA THR A 29 26.55 22.09 -27.52
C THR A 29 26.40 20.59 -27.72
N ARG A 30 26.47 20.14 -28.97
CA ARG A 30 26.32 18.71 -29.36
C ARG A 30 27.38 17.78 -28.73
N GLU A 31 28.39 18.35 -28.08
CA GLU A 31 29.44 17.66 -27.31
C GLU A 31 29.30 17.87 -25.81
N ALA A 32 28.23 18.54 -25.36
CA ALA A 32 27.87 18.58 -23.95
C ALA A 32 27.71 17.15 -23.48
N ASN A 33 28.42 16.86 -22.41
CA ASN A 33 28.53 15.55 -21.80
C ASN A 33 27.15 14.96 -21.50
N ASP A 34 26.93 13.68 -21.82
CA ASP A 34 25.71 12.93 -21.46
C ASP A 34 25.38 13.07 -19.96
N ALA A 35 26.41 13.21 -19.11
CA ALA A 35 26.24 13.46 -17.68
C ALA A 35 25.43 14.74 -17.34
N LEU A 36 25.53 15.80 -18.15
CA LEU A 36 24.72 17.00 -17.94
C LEU A 36 23.24 16.73 -18.20
N HIS A 37 22.93 15.95 -19.24
CA HIS A 37 21.55 15.61 -19.58
C HIS A 37 20.89 14.84 -18.45
N ASP A 38 21.60 13.89 -17.85
CA ASP A 38 21.10 13.18 -16.67
C ASP A 38 20.89 14.12 -15.47
N VAL A 39 21.79 15.08 -15.25
CA VAL A 39 21.62 16.08 -14.19
C VAL A 39 20.39 16.95 -14.43
N VAL A 40 20.13 17.36 -15.68
CA VAL A 40 18.90 18.10 -16.03
C VAL A 40 17.66 17.32 -15.61
N PHE A 41 17.63 16.02 -15.92
CA PHE A 41 16.53 15.15 -15.56
C PHE A 41 16.34 15.08 -14.03
N GLU A 42 17.41 14.88 -13.26
CA GLU A 42 17.32 14.79 -11.80
C GLU A 42 16.97 16.14 -11.13
N VAL A 43 17.47 17.26 -11.65
CA VAL A 43 17.07 18.61 -11.19
C VAL A 43 15.57 18.83 -11.42
N ASN A 44 15.06 18.48 -12.60
CA ASN A 44 13.64 18.64 -12.92
C ASN A 44 12.76 17.73 -12.06
N ALA A 45 13.17 16.48 -11.83
CA ALA A 45 12.46 15.52 -10.99
C ALA A 45 12.38 16.01 -9.53
N THR A 46 13.50 16.46 -8.95
CA THR A 46 13.55 16.98 -7.58
C THR A 46 12.72 18.27 -7.42
N ALA A 47 12.80 19.21 -8.37
CA ALA A 47 11.99 20.43 -8.34
C ALA A 47 10.48 20.13 -8.48
N SER A 48 10.11 19.15 -9.30
CA SER A 48 8.71 18.72 -9.47
C SER A 48 8.16 18.02 -8.22
N ALA A 49 8.96 17.19 -7.54
CA ALA A 49 8.57 16.57 -6.28
C ALA A 49 8.37 17.62 -5.17
N LEU A 50 9.30 18.58 -5.05
CA LEU A 50 9.18 19.71 -4.13
C LEU A 50 7.90 20.53 -4.39
N ARG A 51 7.55 20.76 -5.66
CA ARG A 51 6.31 21.47 -6.03
C ARG A 51 5.06 20.74 -5.54
N GLN A 52 5.01 19.42 -5.68
CA GLN A 52 3.87 18.62 -5.21
C GLN A 52 3.75 18.68 -3.68
N LEU A 53 4.88 18.51 -2.98
CA LEU A 53 4.93 18.66 -1.52
C LEU A 53 4.50 20.05 -1.06
N GLN A 54 4.92 21.11 -1.76
CA GLN A 54 4.51 22.48 -1.47
C GLN A 54 2.99 22.66 -1.58
N GLY A 55 2.34 22.03 -2.57
CA GLY A 55 0.89 22.05 -2.70
C GLY A 55 0.16 21.43 -1.49
N ILE A 56 0.70 20.35 -0.92
CA ILE A 56 0.17 19.73 0.30
C ILE A 56 0.39 20.66 1.50
N VAL A 57 1.59 21.24 1.63
CA VAL A 57 1.91 22.20 2.71
C VAL A 57 0.99 23.42 2.67
N ASP A 58 0.69 23.95 1.49
CA ASP A 58 -0.19 25.12 1.36
C ASP A 58 -1.65 24.76 1.66
N THR A 59 -2.10 23.56 1.26
CA THR A 59 -3.42 23.04 1.67
C THR A 59 -3.54 22.94 3.19
N ASP A 60 -2.51 22.46 3.89
CA ASP A 60 -2.50 22.37 5.36
C ASP A 60 -2.45 23.74 6.06
N LYS A 61 -1.84 24.75 5.44
CA LYS A 61 -1.81 26.12 5.99
C LYS A 61 -3.19 26.74 6.04
N ASP A 62 -4.03 26.45 5.05
CA ASP A 62 -5.41 26.94 4.96
C ASP A 62 -6.32 26.29 6.03
N ILE A 63 -5.91 25.15 6.59
CA ILE A 63 -6.62 24.46 7.67
C ILE A 63 -6.26 25.09 9.03
N SER A 64 -7.25 25.74 9.65
CA SER A 64 -7.10 26.38 10.97
C SER A 64 -6.96 25.39 12.12
N ASP A 65 -7.54 24.19 12.00
CA ASP A 65 -7.41 23.14 13.03
C ASP A 65 -6.14 22.32 12.80
N LYS A 66 -5.17 22.47 13.71
CA LYS A 66 -3.90 21.73 13.64
C LYS A 66 -4.08 20.21 13.62
N SER A 67 -5.14 19.69 14.22
CA SER A 67 -5.40 18.24 14.26
C SER A 67 -5.94 17.70 12.94
N ALA A 68 -6.44 18.57 12.07
CA ALA A 68 -6.91 18.24 10.74
C ALA A 68 -5.84 18.45 9.65
N ARG A 69 -4.60 18.80 10.02
CA ARG A 69 -3.48 18.92 9.08
C ARG A 69 -2.86 17.56 8.80
N VAL A 70 -2.57 17.32 7.54
CA VAL A 70 -1.88 16.11 7.06
C VAL A 70 -0.46 16.10 7.58
N LEU A 71 0.27 17.19 7.36
CA LEU A 71 1.66 17.38 7.75
C LEU A 71 1.76 17.97 9.16
N SER A 72 2.65 17.40 9.96
CA SER A 72 3.02 18.02 11.23
C SER A 72 3.98 19.19 11.03
N ASP A 73 4.12 20.06 12.05
CA ASP A 73 5.12 21.14 12.06
C ASP A 73 6.57 20.60 11.94
N SER A 74 6.82 19.34 12.32
CA SER A 74 8.11 18.68 12.09
C SER A 74 8.28 18.29 10.62
N GLY A 75 7.22 17.76 10.00
CA GLY A 75 7.24 17.35 8.61
C GLY A 75 7.46 18.51 7.64
N VAL A 76 6.81 19.65 7.90
CA VAL A 76 7.04 20.88 7.11
C VAL A 76 8.51 21.31 7.18
N ARG A 77 9.12 21.30 8.37
CA ARG A 77 10.54 21.66 8.54
C ARG A 77 11.49 20.70 7.82
N GLU A 78 11.12 19.42 7.73
CA GLU A 78 11.90 18.43 7.00
C GLU A 78 11.85 18.66 5.49
N ILE A 79 10.67 19.00 4.94
CA ILE A 79 10.52 19.41 3.54
C ILE A 79 11.35 20.66 3.25
N GLU A 80 11.33 21.66 4.14
CA GLU A 80 12.17 22.87 4.03
C GLU A 80 13.67 22.54 4.06
N ALA A 81 14.08 21.61 4.92
CA ALA A 81 15.47 21.15 4.99
C ALA A 81 15.91 20.43 3.70
N LEU A 82 15.06 19.55 3.15
CA LEU A 82 15.31 18.89 1.86
C LEU A 82 15.40 19.91 0.72
N ALA A 83 14.51 20.92 0.70
CA ALA A 83 14.57 22.01 -0.28
C ALA A 83 15.88 22.80 -0.17
N ALA A 84 16.34 23.12 1.04
CA ALA A 84 17.62 23.80 1.25
C ALA A 84 18.80 22.96 0.72
N LYS A 85 18.78 21.64 0.91
CA LYS A 85 19.80 20.72 0.35
C LYS A 85 19.76 20.70 -1.18
N CYS A 86 18.58 20.59 -1.80
CA CYS A 86 18.42 20.71 -3.25
C CYS A 86 19.03 22.02 -3.77
N GLN A 87 18.77 23.13 -3.10
CA GLN A 87 19.30 24.43 -3.49
C GLN A 87 20.84 24.47 -3.47
N THR A 88 21.47 23.88 -2.45
CA THR A 88 22.93 23.80 -2.35
C THR A 88 23.51 23.02 -3.54
N VAL A 89 22.94 21.86 -3.87
CA VAL A 89 23.40 21.04 -5.01
C VAL A 89 23.19 21.79 -6.34
N TYR A 90 22.03 22.43 -6.52
CA TYR A 90 21.75 23.25 -7.71
C TYR A 90 22.76 24.39 -7.88
N LYS A 91 23.11 25.10 -6.80
CA LYS A 91 24.14 26.16 -6.84
C LYS A 91 25.52 25.61 -7.19
N THR A 92 25.88 24.44 -6.68
CA THR A 92 27.14 23.75 -7.03
C THR A 92 27.18 23.40 -8.51
N ILE A 93 26.09 22.88 -9.07
CA ILE A 93 25.98 22.60 -10.51
C ILE A 93 26.20 23.88 -11.33
N VAL A 94 25.54 24.99 -10.96
CA VAL A 94 25.75 26.28 -11.64
C VAL A 94 27.22 26.71 -11.60
N LYS A 95 27.86 26.66 -10.42
CA LYS A 95 29.29 26.99 -10.28
C LYS A 95 30.19 26.11 -11.16
N LEU A 96 29.91 24.81 -11.24
CA LEU A 96 30.67 23.87 -12.06
C LEU A 96 30.53 24.17 -13.55
N VAL A 97 29.31 24.45 -14.01
CA VAL A 97 29.02 24.81 -15.40
C VAL A 97 29.64 26.16 -15.76
N GLN A 98 29.56 27.17 -14.89
CA GLN A 98 30.22 28.46 -15.08
C GLN A 98 31.73 28.34 -15.21
N LYS A 99 32.35 27.49 -14.36
CA LYS A 99 33.79 27.20 -14.39
C LYS A 99 34.19 26.50 -15.70
N ALA A 100 33.29 25.74 -16.31
CA ALA A 100 33.49 25.15 -17.64
C ALA A 100 33.46 26.20 -18.76
N THR A 101 32.61 27.22 -18.62
CA THR A 101 32.38 28.24 -19.66
C THR A 101 33.31 29.47 -19.57
N ASP A 102 34.29 29.49 -18.64
CA ASP A 102 35.17 30.64 -18.34
C ASP A 102 34.40 31.95 -18.16
N ALA A 103 33.21 31.88 -17.56
CA ALA A 103 32.52 33.07 -17.08
C ALA A 103 33.20 33.52 -15.78
N ASP A 104 34.44 34.01 -15.90
CA ASP A 104 35.21 34.53 -14.77
C ASP A 104 34.62 35.89 -14.35
N SER A 105 33.48 35.83 -13.66
CA SER A 105 32.91 36.99 -13.02
C SER A 105 33.59 37.15 -11.66
N GLY A 106 34.66 37.95 -11.62
CA GLY A 106 35.29 38.46 -10.38
C GLY A 106 34.37 39.37 -9.53
N SER A 107 33.05 39.20 -9.63
CA SER A 107 32.03 39.91 -8.86
C SER A 107 31.69 39.07 -7.63
N SER A 108 32.05 39.59 -6.46
CA SER A 108 31.83 39.03 -5.13
C SER A 108 30.34 38.83 -4.75
N ASP A 109 29.39 39.21 -5.60
CA ASP A 109 27.97 39.20 -5.25
C ASP A 109 27.26 37.93 -5.74
N ALA A 110 27.42 36.84 -4.98
CA ALA A 110 27.03 35.48 -5.35
C ALA A 110 25.55 35.33 -5.77
N ALA A 111 24.64 36.15 -5.24
CA ALA A 111 23.21 36.07 -5.53
C ALA A 111 22.86 36.69 -6.90
N ALA A 112 23.41 37.86 -7.22
CA ALA A 112 23.22 38.50 -8.52
C ALA A 112 23.91 37.70 -9.64
N THR A 113 25.07 37.10 -9.33
CA THR A 113 25.82 36.24 -10.24
C THR A 113 25.01 34.99 -10.62
N LEU A 114 24.33 34.32 -9.68
CA LEU A 114 23.52 33.14 -9.97
C LEU A 114 22.33 33.43 -10.90
N GLN A 115 21.75 34.62 -10.81
CA GLN A 115 20.61 35.01 -11.65
C GLN A 115 21.05 35.39 -13.06
N HIS A 116 22.20 36.06 -13.20
CA HIS A 116 22.83 36.32 -14.50
C HIS A 116 23.43 35.07 -15.13
N ALA A 117 23.87 34.08 -14.33
CA ALA A 117 24.42 32.81 -14.80
C ALA A 117 23.41 31.93 -15.51
N LEU A 118 22.14 32.07 -15.14
CA LEU A 118 21.04 31.33 -15.74
C LEU A 118 20.54 31.96 -17.05
N ASP A 119 21.09 33.12 -17.45
CA ASP A 119 20.75 33.73 -18.73
C ASP A 119 21.32 32.89 -19.87
N PRO A 120 20.49 32.24 -20.70
CA PRO A 120 20.96 31.46 -21.84
C PRO A 120 21.77 32.31 -22.82
N ALA A 121 21.58 33.64 -22.84
CA ALA A 121 22.37 34.54 -23.69
C ALA A 121 23.84 34.66 -23.24
N CYS A 122 24.16 34.33 -21.99
CA CYS A 122 25.54 34.35 -21.48
C CYS A 122 26.33 33.08 -21.80
N LEU A 123 25.67 32.01 -22.24
CA LEU A 123 26.31 30.75 -22.59
C LEU A 123 26.93 30.84 -23.99
N LYS A 124 28.18 31.30 -24.05
CA LYS A 124 28.96 31.30 -25.29
C LYS A 124 29.24 29.86 -25.76
N PRO A 125 29.26 29.60 -27.08
CA PRO A 125 29.65 28.30 -27.61
C PRO A 125 31.05 27.93 -27.12
N LEU A 126 31.20 26.67 -26.69
CA LEU A 126 32.41 26.17 -26.05
C LEU A 126 33.65 26.34 -26.95
N ASN A 127 34.68 27.02 -26.44
CA ASN A 127 36.00 27.02 -27.08
C ASN A 127 36.69 25.65 -26.90
N VAL A 128 37.63 25.31 -27.78
CA VAL A 128 38.36 24.02 -27.72
C VAL A 128 39.04 23.79 -26.36
N PHE A 129 39.54 24.84 -25.71
CA PHE A 129 40.10 24.76 -24.36
C PHE A 129 39.06 24.43 -23.29
N GLN A 130 37.82 24.91 -23.45
CA GLN A 130 36.71 24.59 -22.54
C GLN A 130 36.27 23.14 -22.72
N ARG A 131 36.32 22.62 -23.96
CA ARG A 131 36.11 21.20 -24.25
C ARG A 131 37.08 20.29 -23.47
N ALA A 132 38.34 20.70 -23.35
CA ALA A 132 39.36 19.94 -22.63
C ALA A 132 39.15 19.89 -21.10
N ARG A 133 38.33 20.77 -20.51
CA ARG A 133 38.05 20.79 -19.06
C ARG A 133 36.97 19.81 -18.63
N TRP A 134 36.13 19.36 -19.57
CA TRP A 134 34.99 18.48 -19.29
C TRP A 134 35.38 17.16 -18.62
N PRO A 135 36.42 16.41 -19.06
CA PRO A 135 36.81 15.16 -18.41
C PRO A 135 37.11 15.31 -16.91
N TRP A 136 37.60 16.48 -16.48
CA TRP A 136 37.88 16.75 -15.08
C TRP A 136 36.64 17.23 -14.28
N LEU A 137 35.65 17.79 -14.97
CA LEU A 137 34.37 18.21 -14.37
C LEU A 137 33.38 17.05 -14.26
N THR A 138 33.42 16.09 -15.18
CA THR A 138 32.56 14.89 -15.21
C THR A 138 32.41 14.23 -13.83
N PRO A 139 33.48 13.84 -13.12
CA PRO A 139 33.31 13.17 -11.82
C PRO A 139 32.63 14.05 -10.76
N ARG A 140 32.80 15.38 -10.82
CA ARG A 140 32.13 16.31 -9.90
C ARG A 140 30.64 16.45 -10.22
N ILE A 141 30.29 16.41 -11.51
CA ILE A 141 28.91 16.46 -12.00
C ILE A 141 28.20 15.15 -11.66
N GLU A 142 28.85 14.00 -11.85
CA GLU A 142 28.33 12.68 -11.45
C GLU A 142 28.07 12.62 -9.94
N ARG A 143 28.96 13.19 -9.11
CA ARG A 143 28.69 13.31 -7.67
C ARG A 143 27.45 14.17 -7.38
N CYS A 144 27.25 15.29 -8.08
CA CYS A 144 26.03 16.09 -7.95
C CYS A 144 24.79 15.30 -8.40
N GLN A 145 24.90 14.51 -9.47
CA GLN A 145 23.84 13.63 -9.95
C GLN A 145 23.44 12.58 -8.90
N GLN A 146 24.42 11.92 -8.28
CA GLN A 146 24.18 10.96 -7.19
C GLN A 146 23.47 11.63 -6.00
N GLN A 147 23.90 12.83 -5.61
CA GLN A 147 23.24 13.61 -4.55
C GLN A 147 21.79 13.95 -4.92
N LEU A 148 21.53 14.34 -6.17
CA LEU A 148 20.17 14.61 -6.63
C LEU A 148 19.31 13.34 -6.68
N ARG A 149 19.88 12.19 -7.07
CA ARG A 149 19.17 10.89 -7.01
C ARG A 149 18.75 10.56 -5.58
N TRP A 150 19.64 10.75 -4.62
CA TRP A 150 19.32 10.55 -3.20
C TRP A 150 18.23 11.51 -2.71
N LEU A 151 18.35 12.80 -3.03
CA LEU A 151 17.35 13.81 -2.68
C LEU A 151 15.99 13.51 -3.32
N LYS A 152 15.98 13.04 -4.58
CA LYS A 152 14.78 12.62 -5.29
C LYS A 152 14.08 11.48 -4.58
N ILE A 153 14.79 10.41 -4.21
CA ILE A 153 14.21 9.29 -3.46
C ILE A 153 13.60 9.80 -2.15
N SER A 154 14.33 10.64 -1.40
CA SER A 154 13.85 11.24 -0.15
C SER A 154 12.56 12.04 -0.32
N LEU A 155 12.51 12.89 -1.36
CA LEU A 155 11.35 13.70 -1.67
C LEU A 155 10.16 12.85 -2.12
N LEU A 156 10.39 11.82 -2.93
CA LEU A 156 9.33 10.92 -3.41
C LEU A 156 8.75 10.09 -2.26
N VAL A 157 9.58 9.54 -1.37
CA VAL A 157 9.11 8.83 -0.18
C VAL A 157 8.26 9.76 0.70
N THR A 158 8.74 10.97 0.96
CA THR A 158 7.99 11.99 1.74
C THR A 158 6.65 12.31 1.08
N LEU A 159 6.62 12.44 -0.25
CA LEU A 159 5.42 12.70 -1.02
C LEU A 159 4.41 11.55 -0.96
N GLN A 160 4.86 10.30 -1.07
CA GLN A 160 3.98 9.14 -0.99
C GLN A 160 3.36 9.01 0.41
N ILE A 161 4.16 9.23 1.46
CA ILE A 161 3.67 9.25 2.85
C ILE A 161 2.61 10.35 3.02
N ALA A 162 2.87 11.55 2.51
CA ALA A 162 1.94 12.67 2.59
C ALA A 162 0.64 12.37 1.84
N ASN A 163 0.71 11.86 0.60
CA ASN A 163 -0.46 11.49 -0.19
C ASN A 163 -1.31 10.40 0.49
N LEU A 164 -0.65 9.41 1.09
CA LEU A 164 -1.35 8.35 1.81
C LEU A 164 -2.03 8.89 3.07
N ALA A 165 -1.40 9.83 3.77
CA ALA A 165 -2.02 10.52 4.89
C ALA A 165 -3.22 11.38 4.44
N VAL A 166 -3.13 12.13 3.34
CA VAL A 166 -4.27 12.84 2.72
C VAL A 166 -5.43 11.87 2.46
N GLN A 167 -5.15 10.72 1.84
CA GLN A 167 -6.17 9.72 1.53
C GLN A 167 -6.82 9.14 2.79
N GLN A 168 -6.02 8.88 3.83
CA GLN A 168 -6.52 8.38 5.11
C GLN A 168 -7.39 9.41 5.83
N MET A 169 -7.03 10.70 5.78
CA MET A 169 -7.80 11.78 6.39
C MET A 169 -9.11 12.03 5.65
N GLY A 170 -9.09 12.08 4.31
CA GLY A 170 -10.32 12.20 3.53
C GLY A 170 -11.28 11.02 3.72
N ALA A 171 -10.76 9.80 3.95
CA ALA A 171 -11.59 8.65 4.32
C ALA A 171 -12.21 8.82 5.72
N ARG A 172 -11.43 9.33 6.67
CA ARG A 172 -11.88 9.56 8.05
C ARG A 172 -12.95 10.64 8.14
N ASP A 173 -12.85 11.72 7.38
CA ASP A 173 -13.83 12.80 7.45
C ASP A 173 -15.22 12.34 7.00
N HIS A 174 -15.30 11.60 5.89
CA HIS A 174 -16.55 11.02 5.44
C HIS A 174 -17.09 9.95 6.40
N LEU A 175 -16.22 9.08 6.93
CA LEU A 175 -16.65 8.11 7.93
C LEU A 175 -17.11 8.81 9.22
N SER A 176 -16.48 9.90 9.63
CA SER A 176 -16.90 10.70 10.80
C SER A 176 -18.24 11.38 10.55
N GLN A 177 -18.54 11.77 9.31
CA GLN A 177 -19.86 12.29 8.94
C GLN A 177 -20.97 11.22 9.08
N ILE A 178 -20.68 9.97 8.69
CA ILE A 178 -21.65 8.85 8.77
C ILE A 178 -21.74 8.29 10.20
N PHE A 179 -20.62 8.11 10.88
CA PHE A 179 -20.50 7.41 12.16
C PHE A 179 -20.39 8.35 13.38
N GLY A 180 -20.32 9.67 13.17
CA GLY A 180 -20.15 10.68 14.22
C GLY A 180 -18.67 10.90 14.60
N GLU A 181 -18.40 12.01 15.29
CA GLU A 181 -17.04 12.35 15.76
C GLU A 181 -16.50 11.37 16.82
N ASP A 182 -15.18 11.14 16.78
CA ASP A 182 -14.54 10.09 17.58
C ASP A 182 -14.64 10.27 19.10
N LYS A 183 -14.79 11.51 19.56
CA LYS A 183 -14.58 11.92 20.96
C LYS A 183 -15.62 11.37 21.95
N LYS A 184 -16.73 10.78 21.48
CA LYS A 184 -17.83 10.35 22.37
C LYS A 184 -17.87 8.84 22.66
N VAL A 185 -17.03 8.02 22.03
CA VAL A 185 -17.28 6.55 22.00
C VAL A 185 -16.05 5.69 22.24
N SER A 186 -15.12 6.11 23.10
CA SER A 186 -13.91 5.34 23.42
C SER A 186 -14.15 3.99 24.15
N GLN A 187 -15.41 3.57 24.31
CA GLN A 187 -15.80 2.31 24.96
C GLN A 187 -16.77 1.47 24.10
N ASP A 188 -16.81 1.67 22.78
CA ASP A 188 -17.70 0.89 21.92
C ASP A 188 -17.26 -0.59 21.87
N SER A 189 -18.08 -1.47 22.41
CA SER A 189 -17.79 -2.92 22.40
C SER A 189 -17.94 -3.50 20.98
N PRO A 190 -17.18 -4.54 20.61
CA PRO A 190 -17.33 -5.17 19.31
C PRO A 190 -18.75 -5.70 19.13
N SER A 191 -19.34 -5.34 17.99
CA SER A 191 -20.71 -5.69 17.65
C SER A 191 -20.89 -7.19 17.45
N ARG A 192 -21.95 -7.75 18.06
CA ARG A 192 -22.34 -9.15 17.89
C ARG A 192 -23.39 -9.37 16.80
N THR A 193 -24.02 -8.30 16.32
CA THR A 193 -25.18 -8.37 15.42
C THR A 193 -24.98 -7.60 14.12
N LEU A 194 -23.96 -6.76 14.04
CA LEU A 194 -23.68 -5.90 12.88
C LEU A 194 -22.20 -5.85 12.57
N GLU A 195 -21.85 -5.86 11.29
CA GLU A 195 -20.53 -5.50 10.79
C GLU A 195 -20.68 -4.56 9.60
N ALA A 196 -19.65 -3.78 9.32
CA ALA A 196 -19.59 -2.99 8.11
C ALA A 196 -18.25 -3.18 7.39
N PHE A 197 -18.32 -3.09 6.06
CA PHE A 197 -17.17 -3.15 5.18
C PHE A 197 -17.19 -1.93 4.27
N VAL A 198 -16.02 -1.37 3.99
CA VAL A 198 -15.87 -0.31 3.00
C VAL A 198 -14.99 -0.81 1.87
N ALA A 199 -15.40 -0.58 0.63
CA ALA A 199 -14.58 -0.82 -0.54
C ALA A 199 -14.19 0.49 -1.20
N GLU A 200 -12.89 0.67 -1.37
CA GLU A 200 -12.28 1.86 -1.98
C GLU A 200 -11.20 1.37 -2.94
N HIS A 201 -11.19 1.87 -4.18
CA HIS A 201 -10.16 1.52 -5.17
C HIS A 201 -9.98 0.00 -5.35
N GLY A 202 -11.09 -0.76 -5.33
CA GLY A 202 -11.10 -2.22 -5.43
C GLY A 202 -10.60 -2.97 -4.19
N LYS A 203 -10.19 -2.28 -3.13
CA LYS A 203 -9.78 -2.88 -1.85
C LYS A 203 -10.94 -2.85 -0.86
N VAL A 204 -11.31 -4.01 -0.33
CA VAL A 204 -12.35 -4.14 0.69
C VAL A 204 -11.71 -4.27 2.06
N ARG A 205 -12.16 -3.48 3.02
CA ARG A 205 -11.68 -3.51 4.41
C ARG A 205 -12.84 -3.49 5.40
N LYS A 206 -12.68 -4.16 6.54
CA LYS A 206 -13.65 -4.10 7.64
C LYS A 206 -13.57 -2.73 8.31
N VAL A 207 -14.73 -2.18 8.65
CA VAL A 207 -14.83 -0.92 9.37
C VAL A 207 -14.58 -1.16 10.87
N PRO A 208 -13.59 -0.50 11.50
CA PRO A 208 -13.16 -0.79 12.87
C PRO A 208 -14.02 -0.07 13.93
N PHE A 209 -15.34 -0.10 13.78
CA PHE A 209 -16.27 0.52 14.74
C PHE A 209 -16.98 -0.54 15.58
N GLY A 210 -17.28 -0.19 16.83
CA GLY A 210 -18.08 -1.03 17.73
C GLY A 210 -19.57 -0.96 17.41
N HIS A 211 -20.37 -1.62 18.25
CA HIS A 211 -21.80 -1.79 18.05
C HIS A 211 -22.56 -0.48 17.92
N ASP A 212 -22.39 0.44 18.87
CA ASP A 212 -23.22 1.64 18.95
C ASP A 212 -22.98 2.56 17.75
N ARG A 213 -21.73 2.67 17.32
CA ARG A 213 -21.39 3.41 16.10
C ARG A 213 -21.92 2.73 14.85
N LEU A 214 -21.79 1.42 14.72
CA LEU A 214 -22.33 0.70 13.57
C LEU A 214 -23.85 0.88 13.47
N VAL A 215 -24.57 0.84 14.59
CA VAL A 215 -26.00 1.14 14.65
C VAL A 215 -26.29 2.59 14.26
N PHE A 216 -25.52 3.54 14.78
CA PHE A 216 -25.67 4.96 14.42
C PHE A 216 -25.46 5.19 12.92
N GLY A 217 -24.37 4.69 12.35
CA GLY A 217 -24.08 4.81 10.92
C GLY A 217 -25.14 4.14 10.04
N LEU A 218 -25.62 2.95 10.42
CA LEU A 218 -26.72 2.28 9.75
C LEU A 218 -28.00 3.14 9.76
N ASN A 219 -28.34 3.73 10.91
CA ASN A 219 -29.49 4.63 11.05
C ASN A 219 -29.34 5.90 10.21
N GLN A 220 -28.13 6.47 10.10
CA GLN A 220 -27.87 7.60 9.22
C GLN A 220 -28.09 7.24 7.75
N VAL A 221 -27.56 6.11 7.30
CA VAL A 221 -27.76 5.63 5.93
C VAL A 221 -29.25 5.42 5.64
N HIS A 222 -29.99 4.81 6.56
CA HIS A 222 -31.44 4.65 6.41
C HIS A 222 -32.21 5.98 6.41
N LYS A 223 -31.78 6.98 7.18
CA LYS A 223 -32.45 8.28 7.27
C LYS A 223 -32.45 9.03 5.94
N TYR A 224 -31.36 8.94 5.17
CA TYR A 224 -31.24 9.64 3.87
C TYR A 224 -31.76 8.83 2.69
N ARG A 225 -32.20 7.59 2.94
CA ARG A 225 -32.62 6.69 1.87
C ARG A 225 -34.09 6.85 1.53
N THR A 226 -34.39 6.97 0.24
CA THR A 226 -35.77 7.07 -0.29
C THR A 226 -36.31 5.76 -0.86
N THR A 227 -35.43 4.79 -1.13
CA THR A 227 -35.69 3.55 -1.88
C THR A 227 -35.26 2.32 -1.06
N SER A 228 -35.70 1.12 -1.45
CA SER A 228 -35.28 -0.13 -0.78
C SER A 228 -33.88 -0.59 -1.21
N THR A 229 -33.17 -1.37 -0.38
CA THR A 229 -31.85 -1.94 -0.72
C THR A 229 -31.84 -2.67 -2.04
N TRP A 230 -32.86 -3.49 -2.28
CA TRP A 230 -32.93 -4.29 -3.47
C TRP A 230 -33.20 -3.44 -4.72
N ALA A 231 -34.06 -2.42 -4.61
CA ALA A 231 -34.30 -1.50 -5.71
C ALA A 231 -33.04 -0.72 -6.07
N ASP A 232 -32.29 -0.24 -5.08
CA ASP A 232 -31.02 0.45 -5.33
C ASP A 232 -30.04 -0.48 -6.03
N TYR A 233 -29.87 -1.72 -5.54
CA TYR A 233 -28.96 -2.70 -6.14
C TYR A 233 -29.29 -2.99 -7.60
N LEU A 234 -30.57 -3.21 -7.92
CA LEU A 234 -31.01 -3.48 -9.28
C LEU A 234 -30.82 -2.29 -10.24
N ASN A 235 -30.81 -1.07 -9.72
CA ASN A 235 -30.59 0.14 -10.50
C ASN A 235 -29.10 0.49 -10.69
N LEU A 236 -28.18 -0.26 -10.08
CA LEU A 236 -26.74 -0.06 -10.26
C LEU A 236 -26.24 -0.56 -11.63
N THR A 237 -25.08 -0.06 -12.04
CA THR A 237 -24.35 -0.63 -13.17
C THR A 237 -23.82 -2.02 -12.83
N SER A 238 -23.56 -2.85 -13.86
CA SER A 238 -22.99 -4.19 -13.71
C SER A 238 -21.69 -4.19 -12.89
N GLU A 239 -20.84 -3.18 -13.10
CA GLU A 239 -19.57 -3.02 -12.35
C GLU A 239 -19.81 -2.77 -10.85
N LYS A 240 -20.79 -1.92 -10.51
CA LYS A 240 -21.15 -1.60 -9.13
C LYS A 240 -21.80 -2.80 -8.43
N GLN A 241 -22.58 -3.60 -9.16
CA GLN A 241 -23.14 -4.86 -8.65
C GLN A 241 -22.04 -5.88 -8.35
N ASP A 242 -21.10 -6.08 -9.29
CA ASP A 242 -19.95 -6.98 -9.10
C ASP A 242 -19.09 -6.57 -7.89
N LEU A 243 -18.93 -5.26 -7.64
CA LEU A 243 -18.24 -4.78 -6.44
C LEU A 243 -18.99 -5.15 -5.14
N ILE A 244 -20.32 -5.00 -5.09
CA ILE A 244 -21.13 -5.39 -3.92
C ILE A 244 -21.08 -6.91 -3.70
N ASP A 245 -21.11 -7.69 -4.78
CA ASP A 245 -21.00 -9.14 -4.72
C ASP A 245 -19.63 -9.56 -4.16
N LYS A 246 -18.55 -8.93 -4.63
CA LYS A 246 -17.19 -9.13 -4.10
C LYS A 246 -17.08 -8.78 -2.62
N ILE A 247 -17.67 -7.66 -2.19
CA ILE A 247 -17.69 -7.29 -0.76
C ILE A 247 -18.44 -8.33 0.05
N THR A 248 -19.60 -8.77 -0.44
CA THR A 248 -20.43 -9.78 0.23
C THR A 248 -19.70 -11.12 0.34
N GLU A 249 -19.00 -11.54 -0.71
CA GLU A 249 -18.17 -12.74 -0.71
C GLU A 249 -17.01 -12.62 0.30
N LEU A 250 -16.28 -11.49 0.28
CA LEU A 250 -15.16 -11.26 1.18
C LEU A 250 -15.60 -11.17 2.64
N ALA A 251 -16.72 -10.50 2.90
CA ALA A 251 -17.33 -10.44 4.21
C ALA A 251 -17.61 -11.87 4.70
N ASN A 252 -18.35 -12.68 3.93
CA ASN A 252 -18.67 -14.06 4.30
C ASN A 252 -17.43 -14.97 4.47
N ARG A 253 -16.32 -14.67 3.81
CA ARG A 253 -15.04 -15.39 3.99
C ARG A 253 -14.32 -15.03 5.28
N THR A 254 -14.46 -13.80 5.74
CA THR A 254 -13.72 -13.26 6.89
C THR A 254 -14.45 -13.45 8.22
N SER A 255 -15.76 -13.67 8.20
CA SER A 255 -16.56 -13.89 9.41
C SER A 255 -16.84 -15.37 9.69
N TYR A 256 -16.84 -15.75 10.97
CA TYR A 256 -17.32 -17.05 11.44
C TYR A 256 -18.86 -17.16 11.48
N ARG A 257 -19.55 -16.05 11.20
CA ARG A 257 -21.01 -15.98 11.24
C ARG A 257 -21.53 -15.82 9.82
N ALA A 258 -22.68 -16.42 9.55
CA ALA A 258 -23.39 -16.11 8.31
C ALA A 258 -23.77 -14.63 8.32
N MET A 259 -23.50 -13.94 7.22
CA MET A 259 -23.82 -12.53 7.08
C MET A 259 -24.87 -12.30 6.02
N SER A 260 -25.72 -11.31 6.27
CA SER A 260 -26.73 -10.87 5.33
C SER A 260 -26.57 -9.38 5.10
N LEU A 261 -26.42 -8.98 3.84
CA LEU A 261 -26.31 -7.58 3.45
C LEU A 261 -27.61 -6.87 3.81
N LEU A 262 -27.53 -5.89 4.72
CA LEU A 262 -28.67 -5.08 5.13
C LEU A 262 -28.86 -3.90 4.17
N THR A 263 -27.80 -3.13 3.98
CA THR A 263 -27.80 -1.95 3.13
C THR A 263 -26.39 -1.64 2.66
N PHE A 264 -26.29 -0.79 1.66
CA PHE A 264 -25.04 -0.19 1.22
C PHE A 264 -25.27 1.28 0.86
N TYR A 265 -24.21 2.06 0.90
CA TYR A 265 -24.22 3.49 0.61
C TYR A 265 -22.98 3.85 -0.22
N TRP A 266 -23.19 4.56 -1.32
CA TRP A 266 -22.10 5.10 -2.15
C TRP A 266 -21.65 6.43 -1.58
N VAL A 267 -20.35 6.53 -1.31
CA VAL A 267 -19.68 7.75 -0.86
C VAL A 267 -18.98 8.33 -2.08
N GLU A 268 -19.53 9.42 -2.60
CA GLU A 268 -18.88 10.22 -3.64
C GLU A 268 -17.80 11.09 -2.95
N ARG A 269 -16.55 10.89 -3.36
CA ARG A 269 -15.41 11.63 -2.81
C ARG A 269 -15.10 12.85 -3.68
N GLN A 270 -14.38 13.81 -3.10
CA GLN A 270 -13.99 15.04 -3.80
C GLN A 270 -13.11 14.80 -5.03
N ASP A 271 -12.38 13.69 -5.07
CA ASP A 271 -11.55 13.26 -6.19
C ASP A 271 -12.35 12.58 -7.32
N GLY A 272 -13.68 12.44 -7.16
CA GLY A 272 -14.56 11.74 -8.09
C GLY A 272 -14.47 10.22 -8.00
N SER A 273 -13.69 9.67 -7.05
CA SER A 273 -13.67 8.23 -6.81
C SER A 273 -14.89 7.80 -5.99
N ASP A 274 -15.46 6.66 -6.38
CA ASP A 274 -16.57 6.04 -5.67
C ASP A 274 -16.03 5.09 -4.59
N ALA A 275 -16.53 5.27 -3.36
CA ALA A 275 -16.40 4.28 -2.30
C ALA A 275 -17.78 3.69 -1.96
N VAL A 276 -17.82 2.45 -1.51
CA VAL A 276 -19.08 1.82 -1.05
C VAL A 276 -18.93 1.33 0.38
N LEU A 277 -19.86 1.76 1.24
CA LEU A 277 -20.00 1.31 2.61
C LEU A 277 -21.16 0.30 2.68
N ALA A 278 -20.88 -0.94 3.03
CA ALA A 278 -21.86 -2.02 3.12
C ALA A 278 -22.03 -2.48 4.57
N PHE A 279 -23.26 -2.56 5.05
CA PHE A 279 -23.62 -3.03 6.39
C PHE A 279 -24.21 -4.43 6.31
N PHE A 280 -23.77 -5.30 7.21
CA PHE A 280 -24.18 -6.69 7.29
C PHE A 280 -24.77 -6.99 8.66
N SER A 281 -25.86 -7.75 8.71
CA SER A 281 -26.29 -8.39 9.95
C SER A 281 -25.49 -9.67 10.16
N LEU A 282 -24.99 -9.85 11.36
CA LEU A 282 -24.40 -11.09 11.83
C LEU A 282 -25.54 -12.00 12.33
N ASN A 283 -25.72 -13.15 11.67
CA ASN A 283 -26.63 -14.19 12.14
C ASN A 283 -26.01 -14.97 13.32
N GLU A 284 -26.73 -15.98 13.82
CA GLU A 284 -26.20 -16.88 14.85
C GLU A 284 -24.84 -17.47 14.43
N SER A 285 -23.95 -17.61 15.42
CA SER A 285 -22.63 -18.20 15.20
C SER A 285 -22.80 -19.61 14.65
N GLN A 286 -22.28 -19.83 13.46
CA GLN A 286 -22.26 -21.17 12.88
C GLN A 286 -21.05 -21.91 13.44
N GLU A 287 -21.23 -23.18 13.79
CA GLU A 287 -20.10 -24.02 14.19
C GLU A 287 -19.10 -24.13 13.03
N PRO A 288 -17.80 -23.84 13.25
CA PRO A 288 -16.81 -23.92 12.20
C PRO A 288 -16.66 -25.37 11.72
N VAL A 289 -16.24 -25.52 10.46
CA VAL A 289 -15.88 -26.82 9.91
C VAL A 289 -14.49 -27.17 10.41
N THR A 290 -14.34 -28.37 10.96
CA THR A 290 -13.03 -28.87 11.41
C THR A 290 -12.37 -29.60 10.24
N PHE A 291 -11.26 -29.09 9.73
CA PHE A 291 -10.47 -29.75 8.70
C PHE A 291 -9.23 -30.42 9.30
N ILE A 292 -9.08 -31.71 9.04
CA ILE A 292 -7.93 -32.52 9.47
C ILE A 292 -7.02 -32.69 8.27
N ASP A 293 -5.79 -32.22 8.39
CA ASP A 293 -4.83 -32.34 7.31
C ASP A 293 -4.09 -33.68 7.25
N ALA A 294 -3.23 -33.81 6.24
CA ALA A 294 -2.33 -34.94 6.02
C ALA A 294 -1.42 -35.27 7.23
N LYS A 295 -1.11 -34.28 8.06
CA LYS A 295 -0.29 -34.42 9.27
C LYS A 295 -1.15 -34.54 10.54
N GLU A 296 -2.45 -34.85 10.38
CA GLU A 296 -3.47 -34.95 11.42
C GLU A 296 -3.67 -33.67 12.25
N ARG A 297 -3.25 -32.51 11.72
CA ARG A 297 -3.47 -31.22 12.39
C ARG A 297 -4.90 -30.76 12.12
N LYS A 298 -5.55 -30.23 13.17
CA LYS A 298 -6.92 -29.72 13.10
C LYS A 298 -6.90 -28.21 12.82
N HIS A 299 -7.64 -27.82 11.80
CA HIS A 299 -7.86 -26.43 11.40
C HIS A 299 -9.35 -26.11 11.52
N PHE A 300 -9.70 -24.96 12.07
CA PHE A 300 -11.09 -24.52 12.22
C PHE A 300 -11.40 -23.48 11.14
N ILE A 301 -12.26 -23.85 10.20
CA ILE A 301 -12.54 -23.05 9.01
C ILE A 301 -13.96 -22.45 9.13
N PRO A 302 -14.12 -21.13 8.93
CA PRO A 302 -15.44 -20.50 8.89
C PRO A 302 -16.37 -21.21 7.89
N PHE A 303 -17.60 -21.54 8.31
CA PHE A 303 -18.54 -22.25 7.43
C PHE A 303 -18.84 -21.50 6.13
N GLY A 304 -18.79 -20.17 6.13
CA GLY A 304 -18.98 -19.35 4.92
C GLY A 304 -18.01 -19.73 3.78
N VAL A 305 -16.74 -20.02 4.11
CA VAL A 305 -15.73 -20.49 3.15
C VAL A 305 -16.06 -21.90 2.65
N CYS A 306 -16.68 -22.71 3.50
CA CYS A 306 -17.05 -24.09 3.25
C CYS A 306 -18.39 -24.29 2.51
N GLN A 307 -19.11 -23.23 2.13
CA GLN A 307 -20.43 -23.39 1.48
C GLN A 307 -20.34 -23.99 0.07
N THR A 308 -19.22 -23.74 -0.62
CA THR A 308 -18.94 -24.25 -1.95
C THR A 308 -17.67 -25.08 -1.95
N HIS A 309 -17.65 -26.16 -2.72
CA HIS A 309 -16.47 -27.00 -2.89
C HIS A 309 -15.28 -26.19 -3.40
N LYS A 310 -15.50 -25.32 -4.39
CA LYS A 310 -14.49 -24.42 -4.94
C LYS A 310 -13.90 -23.47 -3.90
N GLY A 311 -14.75 -22.87 -3.05
CA GLY A 311 -14.32 -21.97 -1.98
C GLY A 311 -13.44 -22.68 -0.95
N PHE A 312 -13.88 -23.85 -0.50
CA PHE A 312 -13.12 -24.67 0.45
C PHE A 312 -11.78 -25.15 -0.15
N HIS A 313 -11.81 -25.67 -1.37
CA HIS A 313 -10.61 -26.13 -2.06
C HIS A 313 -9.59 -25.00 -2.24
N GLY A 314 -10.03 -23.82 -2.70
CA GLY A 314 -9.16 -22.65 -2.82
C GLY A 314 -8.54 -22.23 -1.49
N PHE A 315 -9.29 -22.32 -0.38
CA PHE A 315 -8.78 -22.05 0.96
C PHE A 315 -7.70 -23.07 1.38
N VAL A 316 -7.95 -24.36 1.16
CA VAL A 316 -6.96 -25.41 1.44
C VAL A 316 -5.69 -25.18 0.63
N LEU A 317 -5.79 -24.90 -0.68
CA LEU A 317 -4.61 -24.60 -1.50
C LEU A 317 -3.81 -23.39 -0.98
N ALA A 318 -4.50 -22.33 -0.55
CA ALA A 318 -3.85 -21.16 0.03
C ALA A 318 -3.10 -21.49 1.32
N MET A 319 -3.67 -22.36 2.17
CA MET A 319 -3.03 -22.82 3.42
C MET A 319 -1.72 -23.59 3.15
N TYR A 320 -1.62 -24.29 2.02
CA TYR A 320 -0.44 -25.10 1.67
C TYR A 320 0.59 -24.39 0.81
N LYS A 321 0.30 -23.18 0.33
CA LYS A 321 1.12 -22.46 -0.66
C LYS A 321 2.59 -22.33 -0.22
N ASP A 322 2.82 -22.12 1.08
CA ASP A 322 4.17 -21.84 1.61
C ASP A 322 4.89 -23.08 2.14
N THR A 323 4.18 -24.19 2.34
CA THR A 323 4.75 -25.40 2.95
C THR A 323 5.49 -26.31 1.98
N GLY A 324 5.34 -26.15 0.66
CA GLY A 324 5.89 -27.08 -0.35
C GLY A 324 5.28 -28.49 -0.34
N ASP A 325 4.73 -28.92 0.79
CA ASP A 325 4.05 -30.19 1.06
C ASP A 325 2.58 -30.17 0.60
N LEU A 326 2.32 -29.86 -0.68
CA LEU A 326 0.97 -29.99 -1.22
C LEU A 326 0.69 -31.46 -1.56
N ALA A 327 -0.11 -32.13 -0.74
CA ALA A 327 -0.57 -33.49 -1.05
C ALA A 327 -1.30 -33.51 -2.41
N GLU A 328 -1.04 -34.52 -3.24
CA GLU A 328 -1.71 -34.69 -4.54
C GLU A 328 -3.24 -34.71 -4.41
N SER A 329 -3.78 -35.25 -3.31
CA SER A 329 -5.21 -35.21 -3.01
C SER A 329 -5.74 -33.80 -2.76
N ALA A 330 -4.92 -32.92 -2.17
CA ALA A 330 -5.28 -31.53 -1.93
C ALA A 330 -5.38 -30.73 -3.23
N SER A 331 -4.55 -31.04 -4.24
CA SER A 331 -4.64 -30.40 -5.57
C SER A 331 -5.81 -30.90 -6.41
N LYS A 332 -6.22 -32.16 -6.21
CA LYS A 332 -7.43 -32.73 -6.84
C LYS A 332 -8.73 -32.27 -6.18
N GLY A 333 -8.66 -31.66 -4.99
CA GLY A 333 -9.83 -31.23 -4.22
C GLY A 333 -10.69 -32.40 -3.76
N GLU A 334 -10.06 -33.55 -3.47
CA GLU A 334 -10.75 -34.74 -2.97
C GLU A 334 -10.80 -34.72 -1.44
N PHE A 335 -12.00 -34.66 -0.89
CA PHE A 335 -12.24 -34.54 0.55
C PHE A 335 -13.20 -35.62 1.03
N GLU A 336 -13.01 -36.02 2.28
CA GLU A 336 -13.88 -36.97 2.97
C GLU A 336 -14.49 -36.31 4.21
N ARG A 337 -15.75 -36.64 4.53
CA ARG A 337 -16.41 -36.22 5.77
C ARG A 337 -16.41 -37.32 6.80
N TYR A 338 -16.36 -36.94 8.06
CA TYR A 338 -16.61 -37.84 9.17
C TYR A 338 -18.12 -38.15 9.27
N VAL A 339 -18.45 -39.43 9.33
CA VAL A 339 -19.80 -39.90 9.66
C VAL A 339 -19.78 -40.39 11.11
N PRO A 340 -20.69 -39.91 11.98
CA PRO A 340 -20.80 -40.43 13.34
C PRO A 340 -20.92 -41.95 13.33
N TYR A 341 -20.02 -42.64 14.05
CA TYR A 341 -19.95 -44.10 14.13
C TYR A 341 -19.60 -44.84 12.82
N GLY A 342 -19.20 -44.11 11.78
CA GLY A 342 -18.83 -44.66 10.49
C GLY A 342 -17.38 -44.36 10.09
N PRO A 343 -16.91 -44.96 8.98
CA PRO A 343 -15.70 -44.50 8.33
C PRO A 343 -15.92 -43.09 7.75
N PHE A 344 -14.81 -42.44 7.37
CA PHE A 344 -14.91 -41.24 6.56
C PHE A 344 -15.44 -41.59 5.16
N GLU A 345 -16.34 -40.77 4.64
CA GLU A 345 -16.97 -40.96 3.33
C GLU A 345 -16.48 -39.90 2.34
N PRO A 346 -16.10 -40.28 1.10
CA PRO A 346 -15.73 -39.31 0.07
C PRO A 346 -16.93 -38.44 -0.31
N ILE A 347 -16.69 -37.13 -0.43
CA ILE A 347 -17.72 -36.16 -0.82
C ILE A 347 -17.55 -35.81 -2.29
N HIS A 348 -18.54 -36.15 -3.10
CA HIS A 348 -18.58 -35.70 -4.50
C HIS A 348 -18.80 -34.17 -4.55
N PRO A 349 -18.08 -33.40 -5.40
CA PRO A 349 -18.22 -31.93 -5.46
C PRO A 349 -19.66 -31.43 -5.69
N MET A 350 -20.47 -32.16 -6.46
CA MET A 350 -21.89 -31.82 -6.70
C MET A 350 -22.79 -32.02 -5.47
N LEU A 351 -22.36 -32.82 -4.49
CA LEU A 351 -23.10 -33.08 -3.25
C LEU A 351 -22.57 -32.25 -2.07
N TRP A 352 -21.59 -31.37 -2.32
CA TRP A 352 -20.87 -30.63 -1.29
C TRP A 352 -21.79 -29.85 -0.36
N SER A 353 -22.64 -28.96 -0.91
CA SER A 353 -23.51 -28.09 -0.11
C SER A 353 -24.57 -28.86 0.68
N ALA A 354 -24.90 -30.09 0.28
CA ALA A 354 -25.77 -30.99 1.06
C ALA A 354 -24.99 -31.75 2.14
N SER A 355 -23.72 -32.05 1.89
CA SER A 355 -22.89 -32.93 2.71
C SER A 355 -22.11 -32.19 3.81
N VAL A 356 -21.82 -30.91 3.60
CA VAL A 356 -21.05 -30.07 4.53
C VAL A 356 -22.00 -29.09 5.20
N GLN A 357 -22.18 -29.27 6.51
CA GLN A 357 -22.97 -28.43 7.40
C GLN A 357 -22.06 -27.78 8.46
N PRO A 358 -22.53 -26.75 9.19
CA PRO A 358 -21.82 -26.25 10.37
C PRO A 358 -21.42 -27.40 11.32
N GLY A 359 -20.19 -27.36 11.84
CA GLY A 359 -19.64 -28.41 12.71
C GLY A 359 -19.15 -29.68 12.01
N THR A 360 -19.25 -29.77 10.67
CA THR A 360 -18.76 -30.94 9.92
C THR A 360 -17.25 -31.11 10.11
N ILE A 361 -16.79 -32.36 10.26
CA ILE A 361 -15.38 -32.71 10.29
C ILE A 361 -14.99 -33.25 8.90
N LEU A 362 -14.00 -32.62 8.28
CA LEU A 362 -13.46 -32.95 6.96
C LEU A 362 -12.01 -33.42 7.05
N ARG A 363 -11.56 -34.21 6.08
CA ARG A 363 -10.14 -34.54 5.87
C ARG A 363 -9.80 -34.68 4.39
N LEU A 364 -8.51 -34.71 4.06
CA LEU A 364 -8.04 -35.04 2.71
C LEU A 364 -8.30 -36.51 2.36
N ALA A 365 -8.80 -36.77 1.15
CA ALA A 365 -9.04 -38.13 0.69
C ALA A 365 -7.74 -38.92 0.51
N GLY A 366 -7.81 -40.22 0.75
CA GLY A 366 -6.64 -41.12 0.63
C GLY A 366 -5.65 -41.03 1.78
N HIS A 367 -5.84 -40.11 2.73
CA HIS A 367 -5.15 -40.14 4.01
C HIS A 367 -5.88 -41.09 4.97
N GLY A 368 -5.59 -42.39 4.82
CA GLY A 368 -6.06 -43.41 5.74
C GLY A 368 -5.38 -43.23 7.11
N PRO A 369 -6.13 -43.07 8.21
CA PRO A 369 -5.55 -43.19 9.54
C PRO A 369 -5.26 -44.65 9.82
N ALA A 370 -4.16 -44.90 10.53
CA ALA A 370 -4.10 -46.06 11.42
C ALA A 370 -5.29 -45.95 12.40
N ASP A 371 -6.01 -47.05 12.58
CA ASP A 371 -7.25 -47.19 13.34
C ASP A 371 -7.42 -46.19 14.53
N PRO A 372 -8.41 -45.27 14.49
CA PRO A 372 -8.62 -44.26 15.54
C PRO A 372 -8.99 -44.85 16.92
N TYR A 373 -9.21 -46.16 17.01
CA TYR A 373 -9.40 -46.88 18.27
C TYR A 373 -8.10 -47.42 18.90
N ALA A 374 -6.95 -47.33 18.23
CA ALA A 374 -5.68 -47.86 18.76
C ALA A 374 -5.15 -47.07 19.97
N SER A 375 -5.45 -45.76 20.08
CA SER A 375 -4.99 -44.91 21.19
C SER A 375 -5.96 -44.83 22.37
N ALA A 376 -7.19 -45.35 22.23
CA ALA A 376 -8.21 -45.31 23.29
C ALA A 376 -8.11 -46.47 24.30
N GLN A 377 -7.19 -47.44 24.12
CA GLN A 377 -7.05 -48.59 25.04
C GLN A 377 -6.12 -48.37 26.24
N SER A 378 -5.46 -47.21 26.39
CA SER A 378 -4.56 -46.96 27.54
C SER A 378 -5.13 -46.06 28.64
N TYR A 379 -6.36 -45.54 28.51
CA TYR A 379 -7.00 -44.83 29.61
C TYR A 379 -7.78 -45.77 30.53
N ASN A 380 -7.15 -46.00 31.67
CA ASN A 380 -7.56 -46.80 32.81
C ASN A 380 -9.03 -46.59 33.20
N ARG A 381 -9.84 -47.65 33.04
CA ARG A 381 -11.23 -47.72 33.47
C ARG A 381 -11.27 -48.12 34.94
N SER A 382 -11.22 -47.15 35.84
CA SER A 382 -11.70 -47.33 37.22
C SER A 382 -12.53 -46.12 37.68
N ASN A 383 -13.71 -46.44 38.20
CA ASN A 383 -14.68 -45.57 38.88
C ASN A 383 -15.46 -44.53 38.04
N VAL A 384 -16.55 -44.99 37.40
CA VAL A 384 -17.84 -44.27 37.50
C VAL A 384 -18.99 -45.28 37.62
N LYS A 385 -19.79 -45.09 38.66
CA LYS A 385 -20.95 -45.87 39.08
C LYS A 385 -22.12 -45.56 38.13
N ALA A 386 -22.65 -46.58 37.46
CA ALA A 386 -23.78 -46.45 36.54
C ALA A 386 -25.06 -46.02 37.29
N THR A 387 -25.68 -44.93 36.84
CA THR A 387 -27.10 -44.65 37.12
C THR A 387 -27.87 -44.82 35.82
N HIS A 388 -28.80 -45.77 35.85
CA HIS A 388 -29.68 -46.16 34.76
C HIS A 388 -30.84 -45.17 34.68
N ILE A 389 -30.98 -44.46 33.55
CA ILE A 389 -32.17 -43.68 33.22
C ILE A 389 -32.69 -44.18 31.86
N GLN A 390 -33.94 -44.63 31.85
CA GLN A 390 -34.71 -45.02 30.67
C GLN A 390 -35.08 -43.79 29.81
N PRO A 391 -35.11 -43.90 28.47
CA PRO A 391 -35.66 -42.86 27.61
C PRO A 391 -37.20 -42.98 27.50
N PRO A 392 -37.93 -41.86 27.45
CA PRO A 392 -39.36 -41.85 27.12
C PRO A 392 -39.58 -41.87 25.59
N SER A 393 -40.68 -42.48 25.23
CA SER A 393 -41.20 -42.71 23.88
C SER A 393 -41.76 -41.43 23.25
N SER A 394 -41.41 -41.15 21.99
CA SER A 394 -42.03 -40.10 21.17
C SER A 394 -43.05 -40.68 20.18
N PRO A 395 -44.26 -40.09 20.08
CA PRO A 395 -45.21 -40.35 19.01
C PRO A 395 -45.27 -39.21 17.98
N GLY A 396 -45.65 -39.55 16.74
CA GLY A 396 -46.41 -38.65 15.87
C GLY A 396 -45.71 -38.19 14.59
N HIS A 397 -45.88 -38.95 13.51
CA HIS A 397 -45.64 -38.50 12.14
C HIS A 397 -46.75 -37.56 11.66
N GLY A 398 -46.40 -36.31 11.37
CA GLY A 398 -47.21 -35.34 10.64
C GLY A 398 -46.71 -35.21 9.20
N ARG A 399 -47.58 -35.50 8.22
CA ARG A 399 -47.35 -35.38 6.78
C ARG A 399 -47.30 -33.91 6.34
N HIS A 400 -46.37 -33.56 5.45
CA HIS A 400 -46.45 -32.35 4.61
C HIS A 400 -46.60 -32.72 3.13
N PRO A 401 -47.38 -31.95 2.34
CA PRO A 401 -47.68 -32.26 0.94
C PRO A 401 -46.68 -31.65 -0.06
N LEU A 402 -46.57 -32.35 -1.19
CA LEU A 402 -45.90 -31.98 -2.44
C LEU A 402 -46.64 -30.87 -3.20
N ASN A 403 -45.87 -29.96 -3.82
CA ASN A 403 -45.97 -29.47 -5.21
C ASN A 403 -45.67 -27.96 -5.35
N ALA A 404 -44.68 -27.60 -6.17
CA ALA A 404 -44.81 -26.62 -7.26
C ALA A 404 -43.48 -26.48 -8.06
N PRO A 405 -43.53 -26.09 -9.35
CA PRO A 405 -42.50 -26.37 -10.35
C PRO A 405 -41.55 -25.19 -10.65
N LEU A 406 -40.36 -25.55 -11.15
CA LEU A 406 -39.33 -24.64 -11.68
C LEU A 406 -39.74 -24.09 -13.07
N PRO A 407 -39.43 -22.82 -13.40
CA PRO A 407 -39.49 -22.34 -14.78
C PRO A 407 -38.13 -22.47 -15.50
N SER A 408 -38.23 -22.93 -16.75
CA SER A 408 -37.16 -23.13 -17.72
C SER A 408 -36.54 -21.83 -18.22
N ARG A 409 -35.21 -21.83 -18.37
CA ARG A 409 -34.39 -20.73 -18.89
C ARG A 409 -34.31 -20.81 -20.42
N ALA A 410 -34.57 -19.71 -21.11
CA ALA A 410 -34.41 -19.58 -22.57
C ALA A 410 -32.99 -19.13 -22.95
N LEU A 411 -32.47 -19.72 -24.03
CA LEU A 411 -31.22 -19.39 -24.73
C LEU A 411 -31.53 -18.55 -25.98
N SER A 412 -30.84 -17.44 -26.17
CA SER A 412 -30.67 -16.68 -27.44
C SER A 412 -29.58 -15.62 -27.20
N THR A 413 -28.40 -15.65 -27.83
CA THR A 413 -27.96 -15.47 -29.25
C THR A 413 -27.54 -14.02 -29.58
N MET A 414 -26.45 -13.97 -30.36
CA MET A 414 -25.87 -12.87 -31.18
C MET A 414 -25.08 -11.77 -30.45
N GLN A 415 -23.82 -11.41 -30.76
CA GLN A 415 -23.01 -11.25 -31.99
C GLN A 415 -22.87 -9.78 -32.42
N GLY A 416 -21.63 -9.36 -32.72
CA GLY A 416 -21.22 -8.07 -33.33
C GLY A 416 -20.21 -7.32 -32.45
N ASP A 417 -18.90 -7.33 -32.79
CA ASP A 417 -18.20 -6.39 -33.71
C ASP A 417 -18.10 -4.96 -33.12
N SER A 418 -17.04 -4.15 -33.22
CA SER A 418 -15.64 -4.23 -33.67
C SER A 418 -15.03 -2.82 -33.45
N LEU A 419 -13.69 -2.74 -33.48
CA LEU A 419 -12.84 -1.59 -33.89
C LEU A 419 -12.44 -0.43 -32.95
N ASN A 420 -11.13 -0.15 -33.07
CA ASN A 420 -10.33 1.08 -32.86
C ASN A 420 -10.06 1.47 -31.39
N GLY A 421 -8.82 1.66 -30.92
CA GLY A 421 -7.60 2.09 -31.59
C GLY A 421 -7.14 3.39 -30.91
N VAL A 422 -5.90 3.45 -30.45
CA VAL A 422 -4.96 4.60 -30.47
C VAL A 422 -3.80 4.28 -29.54
N ASP A 423 -2.63 4.39 -30.14
CA ASP A 423 -1.27 4.26 -29.64
C ASP A 423 -0.94 5.47 -28.76
N ASP A 424 -0.36 5.26 -27.58
CA ASP A 424 0.29 6.32 -26.81
C ASP A 424 1.53 5.75 -26.12
N SER A 425 2.61 5.73 -26.89
CA SER A 425 3.96 5.45 -26.44
C SER A 425 4.70 6.78 -26.36
N VAL A 426 5.09 7.26 -25.18
CA VAL A 426 6.36 7.98 -24.87
C VAL A 426 6.44 8.14 -23.35
N GLY A 427 7.50 7.59 -22.73
CA GLY A 427 7.81 7.81 -21.31
C GLY A 427 8.08 6.55 -20.48
N ARG A 428 8.75 5.54 -21.03
CA ARG A 428 9.36 4.45 -20.26
C ARG A 428 10.83 4.36 -20.64
N ILE A 429 11.65 3.90 -19.68
CA ILE A 429 13.13 3.86 -19.66
C ILE A 429 13.64 5.17 -19.04
N THR A 430 13.88 5.31 -17.72
CA THR A 430 14.52 4.44 -16.72
C THR A 430 13.90 4.71 -15.32
N SER A 431 13.09 3.79 -14.80
CA SER A 431 12.43 3.92 -13.48
C SER A 431 12.30 2.58 -12.72
N TYR A 432 12.87 1.51 -13.28
CA TYR A 432 12.52 0.16 -12.87
C TYR A 432 12.85 -0.14 -11.39
N ASP A 433 13.92 0.44 -10.84
CA ASP A 433 14.31 0.22 -9.44
C ASP A 433 13.62 1.16 -8.45
N ALA A 434 13.36 2.42 -8.83
CA ALA A 434 12.64 3.35 -7.95
C ALA A 434 11.15 2.98 -7.86
N ASP A 435 10.51 2.58 -8.96
CA ASP A 435 9.12 2.13 -8.93
C ASP A 435 8.96 0.78 -8.22
N ALA A 436 9.95 -0.11 -8.29
CA ALA A 436 9.95 -1.35 -7.54
C ALA A 436 10.09 -1.08 -6.04
N PHE A 437 11.04 -0.23 -5.64
CA PHE A 437 11.23 0.21 -4.26
C PHE A 437 9.99 0.94 -3.70
N ILE A 438 9.39 1.84 -4.48
CA ILE A 438 8.15 2.53 -4.10
C ILE A 438 7.01 1.51 -3.93
N LYS A 439 6.85 0.56 -4.86
CA LYS A 439 5.84 -0.51 -4.74
C LYS A 439 6.10 -1.43 -3.55
N GLU A 440 7.35 -1.65 -3.19
CA GLU A 440 7.74 -2.46 -2.03
C GLU A 440 7.47 -1.73 -0.72
N ILE A 441 7.80 -0.44 -0.61
CA ILE A 441 7.40 0.42 0.51
C ILE A 441 5.88 0.48 0.61
N GLU A 442 5.15 0.67 -0.49
CA GLU A 442 3.70 0.65 -0.52
C GLU A 442 3.16 -0.71 -0.05
N ALA A 443 3.72 -1.83 -0.52
CA ALA A 443 3.31 -3.16 -0.11
C ALA A 443 3.60 -3.43 1.37
N GLU A 444 4.72 -2.96 1.90
CA GLU A 444 5.13 -3.16 3.29
C GLU A 444 4.33 -2.25 4.24
N PHE A 445 4.15 -0.98 3.88
CA PHE A 445 3.29 -0.07 4.60
C PHE A 445 1.84 -0.59 4.64
N MET A 446 1.34 -1.12 3.53
CA MET A 446 -0.03 -1.67 3.45
C MET A 446 -0.16 -3.02 4.17
N ARG A 447 0.92 -3.79 4.35
CA ARG A 447 0.95 -4.96 5.24
C ARG A 447 0.85 -4.58 6.72
N HIS A 448 1.23 -3.35 7.09
CA HIS A 448 1.39 -2.90 8.48
C HIS A 448 0.37 -1.81 8.92
N ALA A 449 -0.57 -1.43 8.04
CA ALA A 449 -1.72 -0.60 8.42
C ALA A 449 -2.60 -1.34 9.44
N PRO A 450 -3.17 -0.66 10.45
CA PRO A 450 -3.42 -1.25 11.76
C PRO A 450 -4.56 -2.28 11.74
N SER A 451 -4.21 -3.56 11.72
CA SER A 451 -4.91 -4.53 12.56
C SER A 451 -4.48 -4.24 13.99
N GLY A 452 -5.41 -4.02 14.92
CA GLY A 452 -5.15 -3.57 16.30
C GLY A 452 -4.39 -4.56 17.21
N GLU A 453 -3.32 -5.18 16.73
CA GLU A 453 -2.42 -6.03 17.49
C GLU A 453 -0.99 -5.47 17.44
N ALA A 454 -0.32 -5.47 18.60
CA ALA A 454 1.03 -4.96 18.77
C ALA A 454 2.04 -5.72 17.89
N ILE A 455 2.90 -4.96 17.19
CA ILE A 455 4.02 -5.50 16.41
C ILE A 455 5.14 -5.89 17.39
N PRO A 456 5.61 -7.14 17.42
CA PRO A 456 6.76 -7.52 18.23
C PRO A 456 8.05 -6.90 17.66
N GLU A 457 8.87 -6.27 18.52
CA GLU A 457 10.12 -5.56 18.18
C GLU A 457 11.06 -6.36 17.23
N GLN A 458 11.10 -7.69 17.38
CA GLN A 458 11.95 -8.58 16.56
C GLN A 458 11.63 -8.60 15.05
N ARG A 459 10.48 -8.06 14.61
CA ARG A 459 10.09 -8.04 13.18
C ARG A 459 10.48 -6.75 12.46
N LEU A 460 10.76 -5.67 13.19
CA LEU A 460 11.25 -4.41 12.61
C LEU A 460 12.73 -4.51 12.22
N ASP A 461 13.51 -5.32 12.95
CA ASP A 461 14.92 -5.57 12.67
C ASP A 461 15.14 -6.19 11.28
N SER A 462 14.28 -7.13 10.84
CA SER A 462 14.42 -7.77 9.53
C SER A 462 14.10 -6.84 8.34
N THR A 463 13.17 -5.90 8.51
CA THR A 463 12.83 -4.92 7.47
C THR A 463 13.89 -3.82 7.40
N GLN A 464 14.46 -3.46 8.55
CA GLN A 464 15.60 -2.54 8.63
C GLN A 464 16.85 -3.14 7.98
N GLU A 465 17.16 -4.42 8.23
CA GLU A 465 18.28 -5.13 7.58
C GLU A 465 18.11 -5.16 6.05
N SER A 466 16.90 -5.47 5.55
CA SER A 466 16.62 -5.50 4.11
C SER A 466 16.74 -4.13 3.44
N LEU A 467 16.37 -3.04 4.12
CA LEU A 467 16.52 -1.68 3.58
C LEU A 467 17.98 -1.18 3.62
N SER A 468 18.76 -1.60 4.62
CA SER A 468 20.19 -1.28 4.70
C SER A 468 21.04 -2.03 3.66
N ASP A 469 20.72 -3.29 3.36
CA ASP A 469 21.46 -4.10 2.38
C ASP A 469 21.31 -3.52 0.96
N TRP A 470 20.10 -3.08 0.61
CA TRP A 470 19.82 -2.39 -0.66
C TRP A 470 20.43 -0.99 -0.75
N GLY A 471 20.49 -0.27 0.37
CA GLY A 471 21.22 1.00 0.47
C GLY A 471 22.74 0.84 0.33
N HIS A 472 23.27 -0.35 0.57
CA HIS A 472 24.68 -0.65 0.31
C HIS A 472 24.92 -0.99 -1.17
N ASP A 473 24.07 -1.81 -1.78
CA ASP A 473 24.22 -2.25 -3.18
C ASP A 473 23.99 -1.12 -4.21
N LEU A 474 23.13 -0.15 -3.92
CA LEU A 474 22.86 1.00 -4.81
C LEU A 474 23.98 2.07 -4.82
N PHE A 475 24.85 2.08 -3.82
CA PHE A 475 25.78 3.19 -3.57
C PHE A 475 27.27 2.78 -3.56
N PHE A 476 27.58 1.48 -3.48
CA PHE A 476 28.96 0.99 -3.45
C PHE A 476 29.28 0.09 -4.66
N HIS A 477 29.38 0.69 -5.84
CA HIS A 477 30.12 0.13 -6.97
C HIS A 477 30.95 1.23 -7.63
N ASP A 478 32.26 0.98 -7.71
CA ASP A 478 33.35 1.84 -8.19
C ASP A 478 33.84 2.96 -7.27
N ASP A 479 34.87 2.64 -6.46
CA ASP A 479 36.06 3.49 -6.37
C ASP A 479 37.25 2.72 -5.78
N ALA A 480 38.01 2.06 -6.65
CA ALA A 480 39.32 1.52 -6.29
C ALA A 480 40.28 1.56 -7.48
N ARG A 481 40.57 2.74 -8.03
CA ARG A 481 41.87 3.00 -8.67
C ARG A 481 42.14 4.45 -9.05
N SER A 482 43.35 4.88 -8.67
CA SER A 482 44.19 5.93 -9.27
C SER A 482 44.04 7.35 -8.75
N GLU A 483 44.81 7.68 -7.70
CA GLU A 483 45.48 8.97 -7.61
C GLU A 483 46.96 8.78 -7.29
N SER A 484 47.80 9.01 -8.30
CA SER A 484 49.19 9.39 -8.12
C SER A 484 49.61 10.29 -9.29
N ALA A 485 49.65 11.61 -9.09
CA ALA A 485 50.64 12.52 -9.69
C ALA A 485 50.40 13.98 -9.27
N GLY A 486 51.48 14.66 -8.90
CA GLY A 486 51.68 16.09 -9.19
C GLY A 486 51.33 17.07 -8.09
N VAL A 487 52.25 17.26 -7.14
CA VAL A 487 52.29 18.42 -6.25
C VAL A 487 52.90 19.59 -7.02
N ASP A 488 52.12 20.65 -7.24
CA ASP A 488 52.64 22.01 -7.37
C ASP A 488 51.82 22.92 -6.45
N GLN A 489 52.52 23.52 -5.50
CA GLN A 489 51.99 24.47 -4.52
C GLN A 489 51.83 25.84 -5.18
N ASP A 490 50.59 26.33 -5.25
CA ASP A 490 50.35 27.77 -5.20
C ASP A 490 49.11 28.06 -4.35
N GLY A 491 49.26 28.98 -3.40
CA GLY A 491 48.30 29.23 -2.34
C GLY A 491 47.08 30.00 -2.84
N SER A 492 46.03 29.29 -3.24
CA SER A 492 44.66 29.82 -3.27
C SER A 492 43.87 29.20 -2.14
N VAL A 493 43.28 30.02 -1.28
CA VAL A 493 42.31 29.59 -0.26
C VAL A 493 41.14 28.94 -1.00
N SER A 494 41.13 27.60 -1.04
CA SER A 494 40.08 26.82 -1.67
C SER A 494 38.82 26.94 -0.81
N ASP A 495 37.89 27.80 -1.24
CA ASP A 495 36.47 27.74 -0.87
C ASP A 495 35.86 26.48 -1.50
N ASP A 496 36.40 25.31 -1.14
CA ASP A 496 35.79 24.02 -1.43
C ASP A 496 34.58 23.95 -0.51
N GLY A 497 33.45 24.44 -1.04
CA GLY A 497 32.18 24.50 -0.34
C GLY A 497 31.91 23.18 0.37
N GLN A 498 31.53 23.29 1.65
CA GLN A 498 31.18 22.19 2.54
C GLN A 498 30.49 21.06 1.77
N ILE A 499 31.26 20.01 1.49
CA ILE A 499 30.73 18.76 0.96
C ILE A 499 29.96 18.15 2.13
N VAL A 500 28.64 18.07 1.99
CA VAL A 500 27.80 17.38 2.97
C VAL A 500 28.24 15.92 2.98
N ASP A 501 28.51 15.39 4.16
CA ASP A 501 28.88 13.99 4.37
C ASP A 501 27.62 13.13 4.22
N PHE A 502 27.32 12.75 2.96
CA PHE A 502 26.09 12.07 2.58
C PHE A 502 26.06 10.60 3.02
N ASP A 503 27.21 9.99 3.29
CA ASP A 503 27.30 8.61 3.75
C ASP A 503 26.70 8.48 5.16
N ALA A 504 27.06 9.42 6.05
CA ALA A 504 26.45 9.53 7.38
C ALA A 504 24.95 9.86 7.32
N GLU A 505 24.49 10.49 6.23
CA GLU A 505 23.10 10.91 6.07
C GLU A 505 22.21 9.81 5.45
N ALA A 506 22.78 8.92 4.63
CA ALA A 506 22.10 7.73 4.11
C ALA A 506 21.79 6.72 5.24
N GLU A 507 22.75 6.45 6.13
CA GLU A 507 22.52 5.60 7.32
C GLU A 507 21.44 6.18 8.23
N LYS A 508 21.44 7.51 8.40
CA LYS A 508 20.42 8.22 9.17
C LYS A 508 19.03 8.10 8.55
N MET A 509 18.93 8.00 7.22
CA MET A 509 17.66 7.92 6.49
C MET A 509 16.95 6.57 6.67
N VAL A 510 17.70 5.45 6.69
CA VAL A 510 17.11 4.12 6.93
C VAL A 510 16.55 4.02 8.34
N ALA A 511 17.29 4.50 9.34
CA ALA A 511 16.79 4.66 10.71
C ALA A 511 15.65 5.71 10.80
N SER A 512 15.60 6.64 9.84
CA SER A 512 14.61 7.71 9.79
C SER A 512 13.26 7.22 9.29
N VAL A 513 13.11 6.36 8.27
CA VAL A 513 11.79 6.10 7.63
C VAL A 513 10.64 5.85 8.63
N THR A 514 10.85 5.04 9.67
CA THR A 514 9.85 4.76 10.72
C THR A 514 9.61 5.97 11.64
N ASP A 515 10.64 6.74 11.95
CA ASP A 515 10.60 7.99 12.71
C ASP A 515 9.99 9.14 11.88
N LEU A 516 10.34 9.25 10.60
CA LEU A 516 9.78 10.07 9.51
C LEU A 516 8.28 9.86 9.41
N LEU A 517 7.80 8.61 9.40
CA LEU A 517 6.36 8.33 9.39
C LEU A 517 5.66 8.94 10.62
N SER A 518 6.28 8.81 11.80
CA SER A 518 5.73 9.35 13.06
C SER A 518 5.85 10.87 13.17
N ARG A 519 6.82 11.47 12.47
CA ARG A 519 7.09 12.91 12.46
C ARG A 519 6.37 13.63 11.34
N LEU A 520 6.14 13.01 10.19
CA LEU A 520 5.55 13.67 9.04
C LEU A 520 4.05 13.89 9.22
N THR A 521 3.36 12.98 9.89
CA THR A 521 1.89 12.97 9.89
C THR A 521 1.32 13.15 11.29
N ASN A 522 0.21 13.89 11.42
CA ASN A 522 -0.52 14.01 12.69
C ASN A 522 -1.44 12.80 12.95
N ALA A 523 -1.21 11.66 12.28
CA ALA A 523 -2.02 10.48 12.47
C ALA A 523 -1.99 10.09 13.96
N PRO A 524 -3.15 10.02 14.64
CA PRO A 524 -3.18 9.73 16.07
C PRO A 524 -2.51 8.38 16.30
N ARG A 525 -1.46 8.38 17.14
CA ARG A 525 -0.89 7.15 17.69
C ARG A 525 -2.05 6.40 18.34
N ALA A 526 -2.25 5.14 17.95
CA ALA A 526 -3.13 4.25 18.69
C ALA A 526 -2.60 4.19 20.13
N THR A 527 -3.23 4.95 21.01
CA THR A 527 -2.92 4.94 22.43
C THR A 527 -3.62 3.70 22.97
N THR A 528 -2.82 2.66 23.18
CA THR A 528 -3.24 1.42 23.86
C THR A 528 -3.61 1.67 25.29
#